data_AF-A0AAV3XMJ0-F1
#
_entry.id   AF-A0AAV3XMJ0-F1
#
_cell.length_a   1.000
_cell.length_b   1.000
_cell.length_c   1.000
_cell.angle_alpha   90.00
_cell.angle_beta   90.00
_cell.angle_gamma   90.00
#
_symmetry.space_group_name_H-M   'P 1'
#
loop_
_entity.id
_entity.type
_entity.pdbx_description
1 polymer ?
#
loop_
_entity_poly.entity_id
_entity_poly.type
_entity_poly.pdbx_seq_one_letter_code
_entity_poly.pdbx_strand_id
1 'polypeptide(L)'
;MKIASIDQEPIDGTDEVMTRVVMTEVASQCILARLMIKALGRPGLDNDMEIVGSGEQWEILWTQPKLTIDETRELVALAIAPPAAKIRSHS
;
A
#
# COMPACT_ATOMS: atom_id res chain seq x y z
N MET A 1 5.10 -3.15 10.90
CA MET A 1 4.67 -3.25 9.50
C MET A 1 5.87 -3.14 8.59
N LYS A 2 6.08 -4.14 7.75
CA LYS A 2 7.17 -4.21 6.78
C LYS A 2 6.66 -4.76 5.45
N ILE A 3 7.25 -4.31 4.36
CA ILE A 3 7.02 -4.88 3.02
C ILE A 3 7.85 -6.15 2.92
N ALA A 4 7.20 -7.29 2.69
CA ALA A 4 7.85 -8.58 2.46
C ALA A 4 8.13 -8.83 0.98
N SER A 5 7.15 -8.58 0.10
CA SER A 5 7.31 -8.68 -1.35
C SER A 5 6.46 -7.66 -2.10
N ILE A 6 6.84 -7.38 -3.34
CA ILE A 6 6.09 -6.58 -4.31
C ILE A 6 6.17 -7.33 -5.63
N ASP A 7 5.02 -7.61 -6.21
CA ASP A 7 4.87 -8.23 -7.51
C ASP A 7 3.97 -7.35 -8.38
N GLN A 8 4.25 -7.31 -9.68
CA GLN A 8 3.48 -6.52 -10.64
C GLN A 8 3.24 -7.33 -11.91
N GLU A 9 2.00 -7.36 -12.34
CA GLU A 9 1.58 -8.02 -13.57
C GLU A 9 0.92 -6.99 -14.50
N PRO A 10 1.40 -6.82 -15.75
CA PRO A 10 0.70 -5.99 -16.74
C PRO A 10 -0.71 -6.49 -16.96
N ILE A 11 -1.65 -5.56 -17.11
CA ILE A 11 -3.03 -5.90 -17.49
C ILE A 11 -3.13 -5.81 -19.02
N ASP A 12 -3.44 -6.94 -19.65
CA ASP A 12 -3.49 -7.02 -21.11
C ASP A 12 -4.52 -6.04 -21.69
N GLY A 13 -4.08 -5.26 -22.68
CA GLY A 13 -4.92 -4.26 -23.34
C GLY A 13 -5.07 -2.94 -22.59
N THR A 14 -4.32 -2.71 -21.49
CA THR A 14 -4.32 -1.42 -20.78
C THR A 14 -2.90 -0.91 -20.48
N ASP A 15 -2.82 0.35 -20.05
CA ASP A 15 -1.59 0.98 -19.54
C ASP A 15 -1.41 0.79 -18.02
N GLU A 16 -2.11 -0.18 -17.45
CA GLU A 16 -2.13 -0.45 -16.03
C GLU A 16 -1.37 -1.74 -15.67
N VAL A 17 -1.06 -1.86 -14.39
CA VAL A 17 -0.52 -3.07 -13.77
C VAL A 17 -1.37 -3.44 -12.57
N MET A 18 -1.58 -4.75 -12.39
CA MET A 18 -2.03 -5.30 -11.12
C MET A 18 -0.81 -5.39 -10.21
N THR A 19 -0.85 -4.68 -9.09
CA THR A 19 0.23 -4.67 -8.10
C THR A 19 -0.20 -5.45 -6.87
N ARG A 20 0.65 -6.38 -6.44
CA ARG A 20 0.47 -7.18 -5.24
C ARG A 20 1.59 -6.86 -4.26
N VAL A 21 1.24 -6.46 -3.05
CA VAL A 21 2.20 -6.21 -1.96
C VAL A 21 1.86 -7.06 -0.76
N VAL A 22 2.83 -7.87 -0.34
CA VAL A 22 2.73 -8.66 0.90
C VAL A 22 3.37 -7.88 2.02
N MET A 23 2.61 -7.70 3.09
CA MET A 23 2.96 -6.99 4.32
C MET A 23 3.05 -7.96 5.48
N THR A 24 4.05 -7.76 6.34
CA THR A 24 4.21 -8.50 7.60
C THR A 24 4.26 -7.53 8.79
N GLU A 25 4.17 -8.07 10.00
CA GLU A 25 4.14 -7.30 11.26
C GLU A 25 3.01 -6.24 11.26
N VAL A 26 1.84 -6.61 10.71
CA VAL A 26 0.66 -5.77 10.67
C VAL A 26 -0.09 -5.89 11.99
N ALA A 27 0.06 -4.89 12.86
CA ALA A 27 -0.60 -4.87 14.16
C ALA A 27 -2.12 -4.66 14.10
N SER A 28 -2.64 -4.10 13.00
CA SER A 28 -4.07 -3.84 12.83
C SER A 28 -4.44 -3.71 11.36
N GLN A 29 -5.38 -4.55 10.91
CA GLN A 29 -5.99 -4.46 9.58
C GLN A 29 -6.60 -3.08 9.34
N CYS A 30 -7.34 -2.56 10.31
CA CYS A 30 -8.03 -1.28 10.18
C CYS A 30 -7.05 -0.11 9.96
N ILE A 31 -5.88 -0.16 10.60
CA ILE A 31 -4.83 0.83 10.38
C ILE A 31 -4.24 0.67 8.99
N LEU A 32 -3.88 -0.56 8.60
CA LEU A 32 -3.34 -0.84 7.27
C LEU A 32 -4.27 -0.33 6.17
N ALA A 33 -5.56 -0.67 6.24
CA ALA A 33 -6.56 -0.25 5.26
C ALA A 33 -6.65 1.27 5.15
N ARG A 34 -6.67 2.00 6.28
CA ARG A 34 -6.69 3.48 6.27
C ARG A 34 -5.46 4.08 5.62
N LEU A 35 -4.28 3.52 5.89
CA LEU A 35 -3.02 4.00 5.31
C LEU A 35 -3.00 3.75 3.80
N MET A 36 -3.40 2.55 3.37
CA MET A 36 -3.46 2.19 1.95
C MET A 36 -4.48 3.03 1.19
N ILE A 37 -5.71 3.20 1.71
CA ILE A 37 -6.72 4.06 1.09
C ILE A 37 -6.20 5.50 0.93
N LYS A 38 -5.48 6.00 1.93
CA LYS A 38 -4.92 7.36 1.88
C LYS A 38 -3.81 7.50 0.83
N ALA A 39 -3.00 6.46 0.64
CA ALA A 39 -1.84 6.49 -0.25
C ALA A 39 -2.17 6.11 -1.70
N LEU A 40 -3.04 5.11 -1.88
CA LEU A 40 -3.36 4.48 -3.16
C LEU A 40 -4.65 5.00 -3.78
N GLY A 41 -5.54 5.58 -2.97
CA GLY A 41 -6.87 6.01 -3.40
C GLY A 41 -7.99 5.12 -2.85
N ARG A 42 -9.24 5.51 -3.15
CA ARG A 42 -10.45 4.85 -2.67
C ARG A 42 -10.80 3.63 -3.56
N PRO A 43 -10.92 2.43 -2.99
CA PRO A 43 -11.33 1.25 -3.74
C PRO A 43 -12.73 1.42 -4.37
N GLY A 44 -12.91 0.95 -5.60
CA GLY A 44 -14.14 1.03 -6.39
C GLY A 44 -14.44 2.41 -6.97
N LEU A 45 -13.58 3.42 -6.73
CA LEU A 45 -13.72 4.75 -7.30
C LEU A 45 -12.43 5.21 -7.99
N ASP A 46 -11.30 5.07 -7.31
CA ASP A 46 -9.99 5.48 -7.82
C ASP A 46 -9.19 4.27 -8.36
N ASN A 47 -9.43 3.05 -7.86
CA ASN A 47 -8.80 1.79 -8.29
C ASN A 47 -9.58 0.54 -7.85
N ASP A 48 -9.16 -0.65 -8.30
CA ASP A 48 -9.68 -1.95 -7.85
C ASP A 48 -8.82 -2.54 -6.72
N MET A 49 -8.80 -1.89 -5.55
CA MET A 49 -8.02 -2.35 -4.40
C MET A 49 -8.75 -3.39 -3.54
N GLU A 50 -8.04 -4.47 -3.21
CA GLU A 50 -8.43 -5.54 -2.30
C GLU A 50 -7.36 -5.73 -1.20
N ILE A 51 -7.81 -6.02 0.02
CA ILE A 51 -6.94 -6.30 1.17
C ILE A 51 -7.36 -7.63 1.80
N VAL A 52 -6.52 -8.65 1.66
CA VAL A 52 -6.78 -10.01 2.14
C VAL A 52 -5.65 -10.49 3.05
N GLY A 53 -5.97 -11.26 4.08
CA GLY A 53 -4.96 -11.72 5.02
C GLY A 53 -5.52 -12.12 6.37
N SER A 54 -4.61 -12.50 7.27
CA SER A 54 -4.94 -12.88 8.64
C SER A 54 -3.74 -12.75 9.56
N GLY A 55 -3.99 -12.47 10.85
CA GLY A 55 -2.94 -12.27 11.83
C GLY A 55 -2.04 -11.09 11.45
N GLU A 56 -0.73 -11.33 11.39
CA GLU A 56 0.27 -10.31 11.12
C GLU A 56 0.65 -10.17 9.64
N GLN A 57 0.15 -11.06 8.77
CA GLN A 57 0.45 -11.06 7.35
C GLN A 57 -0.78 -10.68 6.53
N TRP A 58 -0.60 -9.68 5.67
CA TRP A 58 -1.65 -9.13 4.82
C TRP A 58 -1.12 -8.91 3.42
N GLU A 59 -2.02 -9.02 2.46
CA GLU A 59 -1.76 -8.81 1.06
C GLU A 59 -2.68 -7.69 0.57
N ILE A 60 -2.10 -6.77 -0.19
CA ILE A 60 -2.80 -5.64 -0.78
C ILE A 60 -2.64 -5.80 -2.28
N LEU A 61 -3.76 -5.92 -2.98
CA LEU A 61 -3.81 -5.96 -4.43
C LEU A 61 -4.48 -4.69 -4.91
N TRP A 62 -3.98 -4.06 -5.97
CA TRP A 62 -4.66 -2.94 -6.60
C TRP A 62 -4.19 -2.73 -8.04
N THR A 63 -5.05 -2.10 -8.83
CA THR A 63 -4.72 -1.61 -10.17
C THR A 63 -4.17 -0.19 -10.11
N GLN A 64 -3.14 0.08 -10.89
CA GLN A 64 -2.55 1.42 -11.01
C GLN A 64 -1.92 1.63 -12.40
N PRO A 65 -1.71 2.88 -12.84
CA PRO A 65 -0.84 3.15 -13.98
C PRO A 65 0.52 2.48 -13.80
N LYS A 66 1.16 2.09 -14.91
CA LYS A 66 2.50 1.48 -14.88
C LYS A 66 3.49 2.33 -14.07
N LEU A 67 3.79 1.85 -12.86
CA LEU A 67 4.88 2.32 -12.01
C LEU A 67 5.93 1.23 -11.91
N THR A 68 7.19 1.61 -11.72
CA THR A 68 8.24 0.66 -11.38
C THR A 68 8.00 0.05 -9.99
N ILE A 69 8.62 -1.11 -9.75
CA ILE A 69 8.60 -1.76 -8.43
C ILE A 69 9.19 -0.83 -7.36
N ASP A 70 10.22 -0.05 -7.69
CA ASP A 70 10.87 0.87 -6.74
C ASP A 70 9.97 2.05 -6.37
N GLU A 71 9.26 2.65 -7.35
CA GLU A 71 8.27 3.70 -7.08
C GLU A 71 7.12 3.16 -6.21
N THR A 72 6.65 1.94 -6.50
CA THR A 72 5.63 1.27 -5.68
C THR A 72 6.14 1.04 -4.25
N ARG A 73 7.38 0.59 -4.10
CA ARG A 73 8.01 0.39 -2.80
C ARG A 73 8.09 1.69 -2.01
N GLU A 74 8.51 2.76 -2.65
CA GLU A 74 8.59 4.08 -2.01
C GLU A 74 7.22 4.57 -1.56
N LEU A 75 6.21 4.46 -2.42
CA LEU A 75 4.85 4.88 -2.11
C LEU A 75 4.27 4.12 -0.90
N VAL A 76 4.42 2.79 -0.87
CA VAL A 76 3.96 1.97 0.26
C VAL A 76 4.80 2.26 1.52
N ALA A 77 6.11 2.44 1.38
CA ALA A 77 6.99 2.75 2.51
C ALA A 77 6.63 4.10 3.16
N LEU A 78 6.34 5.12 2.36
CA LEU A 78 5.86 6.42 2.85
C LEU A 78 4.50 6.30 3.55
N ALA A 79 3.62 5.45 3.04
CA ALA A 79 2.30 5.23 3.62
C ALA A 79 2.38 4.58 5.01
N ILE A 80 3.31 3.66 5.23
CA ILE A 80 3.47 2.94 6.51
C ILE A 80 4.49 3.58 7.45
N ALA A 81 5.19 4.63 7.00
CA ALA A 81 6.13 5.36 7.83
C ALA A 81 5.41 5.97 9.06
N PRO A 82 6.04 5.97 10.25
CA PRO A 82 5.50 6.69 11.39
C PRO A 82 5.29 8.16 11.02
N PRO A 83 4.19 8.80 11.49
CA PRO A 83 4.02 10.22 11.28
C PRO A 83 5.23 10.97 11.84
N ALA A 84 5.76 11.92 11.07
CA ALA A 84 6.87 12.75 11.51
C ALA A 84 6.56 13.30 12.91
N ALA A 85 7.45 13.01 13.86
CA ALA A 85 7.28 13.46 15.23
C ALA A 85 7.11 14.98 15.20
N LYS A 86 5.92 15.47 15.58
CA LYS A 86 5.74 16.91 15.79
C LYS A 86 6.68 17.28 16.93
N ILE A 87 7.81 17.91 16.62
CA ILE A 87 8.64 18.60 17.60
C ILE A 87 7.73 19.67 18.19
N ARG A 88 7.13 19.38 19.34
CA ARG A 88 6.40 20.39 20.10
C ARG A 88 7.45 21.36 20.63
N SER A 89 7.69 22.42 19.88
CA SER A 89 8.31 23.65 20.37
C SER A 89 7.37 24.22 21.44
N HIS A 90 7.57 23.83 22.69
CA HIS A 90 7.08 24.60 23.82
C HIS A 90 8.04 25.78 23.98
N SER A 91 7.63 26.93 23.43
CA SER A 91 8.17 28.25 23.77
C SER A 91 7.55 28.72 25.07
#